data_AF-A0ABD6DQY2-F1
#
_entry.id   AF-A0ABD6DQY2-F1
#
_cell.length_a   1.000
_cell.length_b   1.000
_cell.length_c   1.000
_cell.angle_alpha   90.00
_cell.angle_beta   90.00
_cell.angle_gamma   90.00
#
_symmetry.space_group_name_H-M   'P 1'
#
loop_
_entity.id
_entity.type
_entity.pdbx_description
1 polymer ?
#
loop_
_entity_poly.entity_id
_entity_poly.type
_entity_poly.pdbx_seq_one_letter_code
_entity_poly.pdbx_strand_id
1 'polypeptide(L)' 'MIGTVTAVKGNRLHVKPDTGLTGNIRQMLGWEGDEEEYELRHDAVDKISGNEIHLKKNI' A
#
# COMPACT_ATOMS: atom_id res chain seq x y z
N MET A 1 1.63 -9.82 0.34
CA MET A 1 1.03 -8.82 -0.57
C MET A 1 0.35 -7.76 0.28
N ILE A 2 0.53 -6.47 -0.04
CA ILE A 2 -0.08 -5.36 0.73
C ILE A 2 -1.45 -4.99 0.15
N GLY A 3 -1.59 -5.16 -1.15
CA GLY A 3 -2.77 -4.77 -1.91
C GLY A 3 -2.45 -4.64 -3.39
N THR A 4 -3.44 -4.17 -4.14
CA THR A 4 -3.37 -4.01 -5.60
C THR A 4 -3.40 -2.54 -5.96
N VAL A 5 -2.52 -2.11 -6.88
CA VAL A 5 -2.54 -0.74 -7.41
C VAL A 5 -3.78 -0.57 -8.29
N THR A 6 -4.64 0.37 -7.94
CA THR A 6 -5.84 0.74 -8.73
C THR A 6 -5.56 1.93 -9.64
N ALA A 7 -4.72 2.87 -9.20
CA ALA A 7 -4.30 4.01 -9.99
C ALA A 7 -2.91 4.54 -9.62
N VAL A 8 -2.27 5.21 -10.57
CA VAL A 8 -1.03 5.98 -10.34
C VAL A 8 -1.30 7.42 -10.74
N LYS A 9 -1.20 8.34 -9.76
CA LYS A 9 -1.36 9.78 -9.99
C LYS A 9 -0.09 10.51 -9.57
N GLY A 10 0.75 10.83 -10.56
CA GLY A 10 2.05 11.44 -10.32
C GLY A 10 2.93 10.53 -9.48
N ASN A 11 3.30 10.98 -8.27
CA ASN A 11 4.13 10.22 -7.33
C ASN A 11 3.33 9.51 -6.22
N ARG A 12 2.01 9.44 -6.36
CA ARG A 12 1.10 8.77 -5.42
C ARG A 12 0.46 7.56 -6.07
N LEU A 13 0.48 6.44 -5.37
CA LEU A 13 -0.18 5.19 -5.76
C LEU A 13 -1.49 5.10 -4.99
N HIS A 14 -2.60 4.79 -5.68
CA HIS A 14 -3.85 4.38 -5.03
C HIS A 14 -3.87 2.87 -4.97
N VAL A 15 -4.10 2.33 -3.78
CA VAL A 15 -3.92 0.92 -3.48
C VAL A 15 -5.14 0.41 -2.75
N LYS A 16 -5.75 -0.64 -3.31
CA LYS A 16 -6.77 -1.42 -2.62
C LYS A 16 -6.07 -2.41 -1.69
N PRO A 17 -6.20 -2.28 -0.35
CA PRO A 17 -5.52 -3.15 0.59
C PRO A 17 -6.01 -4.58 0.47
N ASP A 18 -5.11 -5.53 0.65
CA ASP A 18 -5.47 -6.92 0.75
C ASP A 18 -6.30 -7.17 2.03
N THR A 19 -7.30 -8.05 1.95
CA THR A 19 -8.16 -8.38 3.10
C THR A 19 -7.39 -9.07 4.23
N GLY A 20 -6.25 -9.71 3.91
CA GLY A 20 -5.33 -10.31 4.87
C GLY A 20 -4.29 -9.34 5.45
N LEU A 21 -4.29 -8.06 5.04
CA LEU A 21 -3.31 -7.09 5.51
C LEU A 21 -3.49 -6.80 7.00
N THR A 22 -2.47 -7.12 7.80
CA THR A 22 -2.49 -6.94 9.25
C THR A 22 -2.64 -5.46 9.62
N GLY A 23 -3.43 -5.17 10.67
CA GLY A 23 -3.67 -3.81 11.16
C GLY A 23 -2.39 -3.02 11.48
N ASN A 24 -1.33 -3.69 11.96
CA ASN A 24 -0.05 -3.04 12.24
C ASN A 24 0.59 -2.45 10.96
N ILE A 25 0.49 -3.14 9.82
CA ILE A 25 1.01 -2.64 8.53
C ILE A 25 0.15 -1.46 8.05
N ARG A 26 -1.18 -1.56 8.17
CA ARG A 26 -2.09 -0.44 7.84
C ARG A 26 -1.76 0.81 8.66
N GLN A 27 -1.53 0.64 9.95
CA GLN A 27 -1.16 1.73 10.86
C GLN A 27 0.20 2.35 10.50
N MET A 28 1.20 1.54 10.13
CA MET A 28 2.50 2.04 9.65
C MET A 28 2.38 2.84 8.34
N LEU A 29 1.40 2.52 7.50
CA LEU A 29 1.10 3.22 6.25
C LEU A 29 0.21 4.45 6.45
N GLY A 30 -0.34 4.66 7.65
CA GLY A 30 -1.34 5.69 7.92
C GLY A 30 -2.68 5.41 7.24
N TRP A 31 -2.97 4.14 6.93
CA TRP A 31 -4.25 3.70 6.38
C TRP A 31 -5.24 3.49 7.52
N GLU A 32 -5.89 4.59 7.92
CA GLU A 32 -6.91 4.58 8.97
C GLU A 32 -8.32 4.57 8.35
N GLY A 33 -9.20 3.71 8.89
CA GLY A 33 -10.59 3.59 8.45
C GLY A 33 -10.88 2.33 7.62
N ASP A 34 -12.00 2.39 6.91
CA ASP A 34 -12.53 1.33 6.04
C ASP A 34 -12.73 1.84 4.60
N GLU A 35 -11.83 2.71 4.12
CA GLU A 35 -11.83 3.13 2.72
C GLU A 35 -11.47 1.95 1.80
N GLU A 36 -12.03 1.96 0.59
CA GLU A 36 -11.78 0.92 -0.41
C GLU A 36 -10.38 1.05 -1.04
N GLU A 37 -9.83 2.26 -1.08
CA GLU A 37 -8.53 2.57 -1.67
C GLU A 37 -7.79 3.57 -0.79
N TYR A 38 -6.50 3.36 -0.60
CA TYR A 38 -5.65 4.25 0.16
C TYR A 38 -4.50 4.79 -0.67
N GLU A 39 -4.05 6.01 -0.34
CA GLU A 39 -2.85 6.56 -0.92
C GLU A 39 -1.60 5.93 -0.30
N LEU A 40 -0.68 5.52 -1.15
CA LEU A 40 0.64 5.04 -0.76
C LEU A 40 1.72 5.95 -1.33
N ARG A 41 2.59 6.42 -0.45
CA ARG A 41 3.79 7.16 -0.84
C ARG A 41 4.82 6.21 -1.40
N HIS A 42 5.42 6.58 -2.53
CA HIS A 42 6.43 5.79 -3.22
C HIS A 42 7.65 5.46 -2.33
N ASP A 43 7.93 6.27 -1.30
CA ASP A 43 9.04 6.06 -0.37
C ASP A 43 8.87 4.83 0.53
N ALA A 44 7.62 4.45 0.82
CA ALA A 44 7.28 3.25 1.60
C ALA A 44 7.37 1.97 0.77
N VAL A 45 7.41 2.10 -0.56
CA VAL A 45 7.44 0.99 -1.51
C VAL A 45 8.89 0.53 -1.73
N ASP A 46 9.14 -0.75 -1.51
CA ASP A 46 10.40 -1.41 -1.85
C ASP A 46 10.41 -1.80 -3.32
N LYS A 47 9.33 -2.45 -3.75
CA LYS A 47 9.19 -2.98 -5.09
C LYS A 47 7.74 -3.06 -5.50
N ILE A 48 7.47 -2.72 -6.75
CA ILE A 48 6.21 -3.02 -7.43
C ILE A 48 6.47 -4.20 -8.36
N SER A 49 5.71 -5.28 -8.23
CA SER A 49 5.85 -6.47 -9.08
C SER A 49 4.52 -6.77 -9.74
N GLY A 50 4.39 -6.42 -11.02
CA GLY A 50 3.13 -6.52 -11.75
C GLY A 50 2.05 -5.68 -11.08
N ASN A 51 1.12 -6.35 -10.40
CA ASN A 51 -0.03 -5.73 -9.73
C ASN A 51 0.15 -5.65 -8.20
N GLU A 52 1.27 -6.13 -7.67
CA GLU A 52 1.51 -6.24 -6.22
C GLU A 52 2.53 -5.21 -5.72
N ILE A 53 2.30 -4.72 -4.50
CA ILE A 53 3.23 -3.83 -3.80
C ILE A 53 3.94 -4.59 -2.67
N HIS A 54 5.26 -4.41 -2.61
CA HIS A 54 6.12 -4.84 -1.52
C HIS A 54 6.64 -3.60 -0.78
N LEU A 55 6.52 -3.56 0.55
CA LEU A 55 7.04 -2.45 1.36
C LEU A 55 8.51 -2.65 1.71
N LYS A 56 9.20 -1.54 1.97
CA LYS A 56 10.56 -1.58 2.53
C LYS A 56 10.48 -2.16 3.92
N LYS A 57 11.05 -3.34 4.09
CA LYS A 57 11.25 -3.95 5.40
C LYS A 57 12.40 -3.18 6.06
N ASN A 58 12.10 -2.13 6.81
CA ASN A 58 13.03 -1.67 7.83
C ASN A 58 13.03 -2.74 8.93
N ILE A 59 14.10 -3.54 8.93
CA ILE A 59 14.46 -4.52 9.95
C ILE A 59 14.87 -3.81 11.23
#